data_AF-A0A0F4JGQ2-F1
#
_entry.id   AF-A0A0F4JGQ2-F1
#
_cell.length_a   1.000
_cell.length_b   1.000
_cell.length_c   1.000
_cell.angle_alpha   90.00
_cell.angle_beta   90.00
_cell.angle_gamma   90.00
#
_symmetry.space_group_name_H-M   'P 1'
#
loop_
_entity.id
_entity.type
_entity.pdbx_description
1 polymer ?
#
loop_
_entity_poly.entity_id
_entity_poly.type
_entity_poly.pdbx_seq_one_letter_code
_entity_poly.pdbx_strand_id
1 'polypeptide(L)'
;MEGWRPQPPPPPGWHRFTLLHRPAGECPPYEDPRYDRLRAEPPQGCVAEEVGGCFGLRCERPGARLLDAVAATCAEVREGYGLLMFDLGVEKVQEWAADGPDGWGAEIVGQLLLMAAERGPRLGYGVEDLAGFLCRAAGGAVPGDRVR
;
A
#
# COMPACT_ATOMS: atom_id res chain seq x y z
N MET A 1 -0.21 29.97 -6.59
CA MET A 1 -1.04 28.78 -6.38
C MET A 1 -1.34 28.19 -7.74
N GLU A 2 -0.51 27.25 -8.20
CA GLU A 2 -0.82 26.43 -9.37
C GLU A 2 -2.10 25.64 -9.05
N GLY A 3 -3.16 25.81 -9.85
CA GLY A 3 -4.37 25.00 -9.70
C GLY A 3 -4.05 23.53 -9.95
N TRP A 4 -4.64 22.63 -9.15
CA TRP A 4 -4.57 21.19 -9.38
C TRP A 4 -5.07 20.87 -10.79
N ARG A 5 -4.15 20.56 -11.70
CA ARG A 5 -4.49 19.97 -12.99
C ARG A 5 -4.44 18.45 -12.81
N PRO A 6 -5.50 17.72 -13.17
CA PRO A 6 -5.42 16.28 -13.25
C PRO A 6 -4.28 15.95 -14.21
N GLN A 7 -3.30 15.22 -13.72
CA GLN A 7 -2.21 14.79 -14.57
C GLN A 7 -2.72 13.78 -15.60
N PRO A 8 -2.10 13.73 -16.80
CA PRO A 8 -2.51 12.79 -17.83
C PRO A 8 -2.47 11.35 -17.27
N PRO A 9 -3.43 10.49 -17.66
CA PRO A 9 -3.46 9.11 -17.19
C PRO A 9 -2.19 8.38 -17.62
N PRO A 10 -1.71 7.41 -16.84
CA PRO A 10 -0.59 6.59 -17.24
C PRO A 10 -0.90 5.82 -18.53
N PRO A 11 0.12 5.39 -19.29
CA PRO A 11 -0.07 4.54 -20.47
C PRO A 11 -0.87 3.26 -20.13
N PRO A 12 -1.52 2.62 -21.12
CA PRO A 12 -2.17 1.33 -20.90
C PRO A 12 -1.22 0.30 -20.27
N GLY A 13 -1.69 -0.41 -19.24
CA GLY A 13 -0.88 -1.38 -18.48
C GLY A 13 0.06 -0.74 -17.44
N TRP A 14 0.04 0.58 -17.28
CA TRP A 14 0.71 1.30 -16.20
C TRP A 14 -0.32 1.85 -15.22
N HIS A 15 0.08 1.87 -13.94
CA HIS A 15 -0.77 2.27 -12.84
C HIS A 15 -0.07 3.34 -12.03
N ARG A 16 -0.82 4.40 -11.68
CA ARG A 16 -0.33 5.47 -10.81
C ARG A 16 -0.95 5.34 -9.43
N PHE A 17 -0.12 5.39 -8.40
CA PHE A 17 -0.55 5.31 -7.01
C PHE A 17 0.45 5.99 -6.08
N THR A 18 0.02 6.24 -4.84
CA THR A 18 0.86 6.76 -3.76
C THR A 18 0.91 5.71 -2.67
N LEU A 19 2.09 5.45 -2.09
CA LEU A 19 2.27 4.62 -0.91
C LEU A 19 2.82 5.45 0.23
N LEU A 20 2.29 5.32 1.43
CA LEU A 20 2.79 6.00 2.63
C LEU A 20 3.30 4.99 3.66
N HIS A 21 4.43 5.32 4.28
CA HIS A 21 4.89 4.62 5.47
C HIS A 21 4.29 5.30 6.71
N ARG A 22 3.07 4.89 7.06
CA ARG A 22 2.31 5.45 8.20
C ARG A 22 1.80 4.33 9.11
N PRO A 23 2.66 3.80 10.01
CA PRO A 23 2.24 2.80 11.00
C PRO A 23 1.14 3.36 11.93
N ALA A 24 0.35 2.49 12.54
CA ALA A 24 -0.71 2.91 13.46
C ALA A 24 -0.12 3.76 14.60
N GLY A 25 -0.64 4.98 14.77
CA GLY A 25 -0.17 5.94 15.79
C GLY A 25 1.16 6.64 15.47
N GLU A 26 1.80 6.36 14.33
CA GLU A 26 3.09 6.94 13.96
C GLU A 26 3.04 7.57 12.56
N CYS A 27 3.78 8.67 12.39
CA CYS A 27 4.07 9.28 11.11
C CYS A 27 5.51 9.80 11.19
N PRO A 28 6.51 8.92 11.02
CA PRO A 28 7.90 9.35 11.05
C PRO A 28 8.12 10.41 9.96
N PRO A 29 8.90 11.46 10.25
CA PRO A 29 9.11 12.56 9.32
C PRO A 29 9.82 12.06 8.07
N TYR A 30 9.64 12.79 6.96
CA TYR A 30 10.25 12.45 5.68
C TYR A 30 11.76 12.24 5.78
N GLU A 31 12.45 12.98 6.65
CA GLU A 31 13.92 12.97 6.84
C GLU A 31 14.43 11.84 7.74
N ASP A 32 13.57 11.02 8.36
CA ASP A 32 14.02 9.94 9.26
C ASP A 32 15.09 9.08 8.55
N PRO A 33 16.25 8.81 9.20
CA PRO A 33 17.37 8.08 8.58
C PRO A 33 16.99 6.70 8.05
N ARG A 34 15.91 6.09 8.57
CA ARG A 34 15.42 4.80 8.05
C ARG A 34 15.06 4.84 6.57
N TYR A 35 14.76 6.02 6.03
CA TYR A 35 14.42 6.19 4.61
C TYR A 35 15.61 6.62 3.75
N ASP A 36 16.82 6.80 4.30
CA ASP A 36 17.98 7.30 3.56
C ASP A 36 18.22 6.52 2.26
N ARG A 37 18.25 5.19 2.35
CA ARG A 37 18.46 4.33 1.19
C ARG A 37 17.29 4.40 0.19
N LEU A 38 16.06 4.45 0.68
CA LEU A 38 14.86 4.50 -0.15
C LEU A 38 14.67 5.86 -0.83
N ARG A 39 15.18 6.95 -0.22
CA ARG A 39 15.28 8.28 -0.84
C ARG A 39 16.37 8.34 -1.89
N ALA A 40 17.54 7.79 -1.60
CA ALA A 40 18.68 7.80 -2.51
C ALA A 40 18.42 6.95 -3.77
N GLU A 41 17.80 5.80 -3.58
CA GLU A 41 17.57 4.80 -4.62
C GLU A 41 16.13 4.26 -4.48
N PRO A 42 15.08 4.99 -4.90
CA PRO A 42 13.72 4.46 -4.85
C PRO A 42 13.52 3.34 -5.89
N PRO A 43 12.52 2.45 -5.68
CA PRO A 43 12.07 1.50 -6.69
C PRO A 43 11.86 2.18 -8.05
N GLN A 44 12.20 1.50 -9.14
CA GLN A 44 12.06 2.07 -10.48
C GLN A 44 10.62 2.56 -10.71
N GLY A 45 10.48 3.78 -11.23
CA GLY A 45 9.16 4.41 -11.46
C GLY A 45 8.52 5.01 -10.22
N CYS A 46 9.21 5.02 -9.07
CA CYS A 46 8.78 5.69 -7.86
C CYS A 46 9.68 6.88 -7.52
N VAL A 47 9.10 7.89 -6.87
CA VAL A 47 9.78 9.05 -6.34
C VAL A 47 9.44 9.17 -4.86
N ALA A 48 10.46 9.26 -4.01
CA ALA A 48 10.29 9.51 -2.58
C ALA A 48 9.97 10.98 -2.33
N GLU A 49 8.88 11.25 -1.61
CA GLU A 49 8.44 12.61 -1.27
C GLU A 49 7.74 12.64 0.10
N GLU A 50 7.56 13.85 0.62
CA GLU A 50 6.72 14.09 1.78
C GLU A 50 5.26 14.20 1.34
N VAL A 51 4.38 13.41 1.96
CA VAL A 51 2.93 13.41 1.69
C VAL A 51 2.19 13.47 3.00
N GLY A 52 1.45 14.56 3.22
CA GLY A 52 0.68 14.75 4.45
C GLY A 52 1.52 14.72 5.72
N GLY A 53 2.79 15.14 5.64
CA GLY A 53 3.75 15.13 6.75
C GLY A 53 4.48 13.79 6.97
N CYS A 54 4.15 12.74 6.21
CA CYS A 54 4.80 11.43 6.33
C CYS A 54 5.68 11.14 5.11
N PHE A 55 6.59 10.17 5.26
CA PHE A 55 7.31 9.59 4.13
C PHE A 55 6.37 8.86 3.16
N GLY A 56 6.48 9.18 1.87
CA GLY A 56 5.70 8.55 0.81
C GLY A 56 6.49 8.27 -0.46
N LEU A 57 5.91 7.41 -1.30
CA LEU A 57 6.34 7.11 -2.65
C LEU A 57 5.21 7.42 -3.62
N ARG A 58 5.42 8.34 -4.55
CA ARG A 58 4.58 8.46 -5.75
C ARG A 58 5.12 7.55 -6.84
N CYS A 59 4.30 6.64 -7.33
CA CYS A 59 4.72 5.61 -8.26
C CYS A 59 3.90 5.62 -9.55
N GLU A 60 4.57 5.38 -10.67
CA GLU A 60 4.00 4.89 -11.92
C GLU A 60 4.67 3.57 -12.26
N ARG A 61 3.90 2.49 -12.23
CA ARG A 61 4.45 1.13 -12.34
C ARG A 61 3.65 0.29 -13.34
N PRO A 62 4.31 -0.58 -14.11
CA PRO A 62 3.60 -1.54 -14.95
C PRO A 62 2.90 -2.60 -14.09
N GLY A 63 1.77 -3.10 -14.58
CA GLY A 63 1.04 -4.21 -13.95
C GLY A 63 -0.20 -4.60 -14.73
N ALA A 64 -0.65 -5.84 -14.57
CA ALA A 64 -1.93 -6.28 -15.16
C ALA A 64 -3.08 -5.45 -14.59
N ARG A 65 -3.09 -5.22 -13.27
CA ARG A 65 -4.05 -4.37 -12.56
C ARG A 65 -3.34 -3.51 -11.50
N LEU A 66 -4.06 -2.52 -10.99
CA LEU A 66 -3.56 -1.60 -9.97
C LEU A 66 -3.05 -2.33 -8.72
N LEU A 67 -3.85 -3.25 -8.17
CA LEU A 67 -3.46 -4.00 -6.97
C LEU A 67 -2.23 -4.88 -7.19
N ASP A 68 -2.02 -5.39 -8.41
CA ASP A 68 -0.83 -6.17 -8.74
C ASP A 68 0.43 -5.28 -8.71
N ALA A 69 0.34 -4.07 -9.26
CA ALA A 69 1.43 -3.09 -9.27
C ALA A 69 1.76 -2.57 -7.86
N VAL A 70 0.72 -2.31 -7.04
CA VAL A 70 0.87 -1.92 -5.64
C VAL A 70 1.55 -3.04 -4.85
N ALA A 71 1.02 -4.27 -4.90
CA ALA A 71 1.55 -5.39 -4.14
C ALA A 71 3.00 -5.73 -4.54
N ALA A 72 3.34 -5.63 -5.83
CA ALA A 72 4.71 -5.77 -6.32
C ALA A 72 5.65 -4.73 -5.71
N THR A 73 5.21 -3.48 -5.64
CA THR A 73 6.00 -2.38 -5.09
C THR A 73 6.17 -2.53 -3.58
N CYS A 74 5.11 -2.90 -2.84
CA CYS A 74 5.23 -3.19 -1.41
C CYS A 74 6.19 -4.36 -1.14
N ALA A 75 6.16 -5.41 -1.95
CA ALA A 75 7.10 -6.52 -1.84
C ALA A 75 8.56 -6.09 -2.08
N GLU A 76 8.80 -5.32 -3.15
CA GLU A 76 10.12 -4.76 -3.46
C GLU A 76 10.63 -3.85 -2.34
N VAL A 77 9.78 -2.98 -1.79
CA VAL A 77 10.15 -2.09 -0.68
C VAL A 77 10.50 -2.90 0.58
N ARG A 78 9.70 -3.92 0.90
CA ARG A 78 9.95 -4.80 2.05
C ARG A 78 11.24 -5.58 1.90
N GLU A 79 11.44 -6.23 0.76
CA GLU A 79 12.60 -7.10 0.51
C GLU A 79 13.89 -6.30 0.33
N GLY A 80 13.83 -5.15 -0.33
CA GLY A 80 14.99 -4.31 -0.61
C GLY A 80 15.39 -3.40 0.54
N TYR A 81 14.42 -2.91 1.33
CA TYR A 81 14.63 -1.82 2.29
C TYR A 81 14.15 -2.15 3.70
N GLY A 82 13.49 -3.31 3.92
CA GLY A 82 13.01 -3.72 5.24
C GLY A 82 11.82 -2.90 5.75
N LEU A 83 11.12 -2.18 4.87
CA LEU A 83 10.00 -1.30 5.21
C LEU A 83 8.69 -1.85 4.66
N LEU A 84 7.61 -1.71 5.42
CA LEU A 84 6.25 -2.03 4.97
C LEU A 84 5.48 -0.74 4.70
N MET A 85 4.86 -0.63 3.53
CA MET A 85 3.99 0.49 3.18
C MET A 85 2.56 0.15 3.59
N PHE A 86 1.92 1.00 4.40
CA PHE A 86 0.66 0.66 5.08
C PHE A 86 -0.56 1.40 4.53
N ASP A 87 -0.36 2.36 3.63
CA ASP A 87 -1.42 3.30 3.26
C ASP A 87 -1.26 3.73 1.79
N LEU A 88 -2.39 3.88 1.09
CA LEU A 88 -2.49 4.31 -0.30
C LEU A 88 -2.81 5.83 -0.44
N GLY A 89 -2.65 6.60 0.64
CA GLY A 89 -3.08 8.00 0.76
C GLY A 89 -4.56 8.15 1.14
N VAL A 90 -5.15 7.16 1.81
CA VAL A 90 -6.52 7.23 2.30
C VAL A 90 -6.51 7.90 3.67
N GLU A 91 -7.24 9.01 3.79
CA GLU A 91 -7.23 9.81 5.01
C GLU A 91 -7.74 9.04 6.24
N LYS A 92 -7.04 9.22 7.37
CA LYS A 92 -7.43 8.80 8.74
C LYS A 92 -7.42 7.30 9.06
N VAL A 93 -6.79 6.45 8.24
CA VAL A 93 -6.74 4.99 8.49
C VAL A 93 -6.05 4.63 9.82
N GLN A 94 -5.15 5.48 10.30
CA GLN A 94 -4.36 5.28 11.54
C GLN A 94 -5.15 5.39 12.85
N GLU A 95 -6.37 5.95 12.85
CA GLU A 95 -7.19 6.07 14.07
C GLU A 95 -7.84 4.73 14.48
N TRP A 96 -7.54 3.64 13.76
CA TRP A 96 -8.42 2.48 13.64
C TRP A 96 -7.82 1.14 14.13
N ALA A 97 -6.72 1.10 14.90
CA ALA A 97 -5.97 -0.17 15.05
C ALA A 97 -5.39 -0.53 16.44
N ALA A 98 -5.69 0.20 17.51
CA ALA A 98 -4.86 0.12 18.74
C ALA A 98 -5.34 -0.83 19.86
N ASP A 99 -6.48 -1.51 19.75
CA ASP A 99 -7.14 -2.18 20.89
C ASP A 99 -7.26 -3.71 20.81
N GLY A 100 -6.49 -4.36 19.94
CA GLY A 100 -6.32 -5.82 19.91
C GLY A 100 -7.36 -6.58 19.06
N PRO A 101 -7.31 -7.93 19.08
CA PRO A 101 -8.06 -8.78 18.14
C PRO A 101 -9.57 -8.83 18.37
N ASP A 102 -10.03 -8.42 19.55
CA ASP A 102 -11.46 -8.39 19.92
C ASP A 102 -11.94 -6.94 20.17
N GLY A 103 -11.14 -5.96 19.77
CA GLY A 103 -11.43 -4.53 19.94
C GLY A 103 -12.09 -3.88 18.72
N TRP A 104 -12.39 -2.60 18.84
CA TRP A 104 -12.90 -1.74 17.77
C TRP A 104 -12.00 -1.73 16.54
N GLY A 105 -10.69 -1.80 16.72
CA GLY A 105 -9.75 -1.89 15.61
C GLY A 105 -9.87 -3.18 14.81
N ALA A 106 -10.17 -4.31 15.46
CA ALA A 106 -10.48 -5.55 14.77
C ALA A 106 -11.80 -5.47 14.00
N GLU A 107 -12.82 -4.80 14.54
CA GLU A 107 -14.06 -4.53 13.81
C GLU A 107 -13.83 -3.69 12.55
N ILE A 108 -12.95 -2.68 12.61
CA ILE A 108 -12.59 -1.88 11.44
C ILE A 108 -11.85 -2.71 10.39
N VAL A 109 -10.88 -3.53 10.79
CA VAL A 109 -10.23 -4.47 9.86
C VAL A 109 -11.27 -5.38 9.20
N GLY A 110 -12.21 -5.93 9.97
CA GLY A 110 -13.33 -6.72 9.46
C GLY A 110 -14.18 -5.94 8.46
N GLN A 111 -14.54 -4.69 8.76
CA GLN A 111 -15.32 -3.82 7.88
C GLN A 111 -14.59 -3.53 6.56
N LEU A 112 -13.28 -3.27 6.59
CA LEU A 112 -12.47 -3.04 5.39
C LEU A 112 -12.45 -4.29 4.50
N LEU A 113 -12.32 -5.48 5.10
CA LEU A 113 -12.36 -6.75 4.37
C LEU A 113 -13.76 -7.02 3.78
N LEU A 114 -14.84 -6.76 4.51
CA LEU A 114 -16.21 -6.90 4.01
C LEU A 114 -16.48 -5.95 2.83
N MET A 115 -16.01 -4.70 2.91
CA MET A 115 -16.11 -3.75 1.81
C MET A 115 -15.27 -4.17 0.60
N ALA A 116 -14.07 -4.71 0.82
CA ALA A 116 -13.25 -5.27 -0.25
C ALA A 116 -13.94 -6.47 -0.92
N ALA A 117 -14.56 -7.36 -0.15
CA ALA A 117 -15.31 -8.50 -0.65
C ALA A 117 -16.57 -8.11 -1.44
N GLU A 118 -17.27 -7.04 -1.03
CA GLU A 118 -18.46 -6.55 -1.75
C GLU A 118 -18.09 -5.79 -3.03
N ARG A 119 -17.07 -4.92 -2.96
CA ARG A 119 -16.70 -4.03 -4.08
C ARG A 119 -15.73 -4.65 -5.05
N GLY A 120 -14.83 -5.51 -4.58
CA GLY A 120 -13.81 -6.19 -5.39
C GLY A 120 -14.38 -6.80 -6.67
N PRO A 121 -15.43 -7.66 -6.58
CA PRO A 121 -16.02 -8.28 -7.76
C PRO A 121 -16.60 -7.28 -8.76
N ARG A 122 -17.16 -6.16 -8.29
CA ARG A 122 -17.66 -5.07 -9.16
C ARG A 122 -16.55 -4.36 -9.92
N LEU A 123 -15.32 -4.41 -9.40
CA LEU A 123 -14.11 -3.84 -10.00
C LEU A 123 -13.26 -4.90 -10.73
N GLY A 124 -13.73 -6.15 -10.80
CA GLY A 124 -13.01 -7.25 -11.47
C GLY A 124 -11.93 -7.93 -10.61
N TYR A 125 -11.98 -7.77 -9.28
CA TYR A 125 -11.13 -8.50 -8.34
C TYR A 125 -11.91 -9.64 -7.66
N GLY A 126 -11.45 -10.87 -7.82
CA GLY A 126 -11.94 -12.03 -7.07
C GLY A 126 -11.31 -12.14 -5.68
N VAL A 127 -11.82 -13.06 -4.86
CA VAL A 127 -11.27 -13.32 -3.51
C VAL A 127 -9.79 -13.73 -3.59
N GLU A 128 -9.42 -14.54 -4.58
CA GLU A 128 -8.02 -14.95 -4.80
C GLU A 128 -7.10 -13.77 -5.11
N ASP A 129 -7.59 -12.75 -5.81
CA ASP A 129 -6.82 -11.53 -6.10
C ASP A 129 -6.58 -10.72 -4.82
N LEU A 130 -7.61 -10.62 -3.97
CA LEU A 130 -7.52 -9.92 -2.69
C LEU A 130 -6.58 -10.67 -1.72
N ALA A 131 -6.69 -12.00 -1.64
CA ALA A 131 -5.79 -12.83 -0.85
C ALA A 131 -4.34 -12.75 -1.37
N GLY A 132 -4.16 -12.80 -2.69
CA GLY A 132 -2.87 -12.64 -3.35
C GLY A 132 -2.23 -11.27 -3.07
N PHE A 133 -3.03 -10.20 -3.10
CA PHE A 133 -2.59 -8.87 -2.70
C PHE A 133 -2.06 -8.86 -1.26
N LEU A 134 -2.83 -9.39 -0.30
CA LEU A 134 -2.44 -9.44 1.11
C LEU A 134 -1.15 -10.23 1.32
N CYS A 135 -1.05 -11.42 0.71
CA CYS A 135 0.14 -12.28 0.82
C CYS A 135 1.37 -11.56 0.28
N ARG A 136 1.28 -10.99 -0.92
CA ARG A 136 2.41 -10.34 -1.58
C ARG A 136 2.82 -9.04 -0.90
N ALA A 137 1.86 -8.20 -0.52
CA ALA A 137 2.13 -6.91 0.11
C ALA A 137 2.69 -7.07 1.54
N ALA A 138 2.12 -7.97 2.35
CA ALA A 138 2.55 -8.20 3.73
C ALA A 138 3.72 -9.19 3.87
N GLY A 139 4.01 -9.99 2.83
CA GLY A 139 5.01 -11.06 2.88
C GLY A 139 4.52 -12.33 3.56
N GLY A 140 3.20 -12.54 3.58
CA GLY A 140 2.58 -13.77 4.11
C GLY A 140 2.56 -14.91 3.07
N ALA A 141 2.55 -16.15 3.54
CA ALA A 141 2.31 -17.32 2.70
C ALA A 141 0.82 -17.43 2.33
N VAL A 142 0.52 -17.86 1.10
CA VAL A 142 -0.86 -18.20 0.70
C VAL A 142 -1.30 -19.44 1.50
N PRO A 143 -2.52 -19.47 2.08
CA PRO A 143 -3.07 -20.67 2.70
C PRO A 143 -3.25 -21.77 1.65
N GLY A 144 -2.24 -22.62 1.49
CA GLY A 144 -2.20 -23.67 0.46
C GLY A 144 -0.84 -24.36 0.35
N ASP A 145 0.24 -23.69 0.77
CA ASP A 145 1.60 -24.24 0.79
C ASP A 145 1.92 -25.13 2.02
N ARG A 146 0.93 -25.40 2.88
CA ARG A 146 1.08 -26.43 3.91
C ARG A 146 0.64 -27.78 3.37
N VAL A 147 1.51 -28.38 2.55
CA VAL A 147 1.51 -29.83 2.38
C VAL A 147 2.30 -30.44 3.53
N ARG A 148 1.59 -30.93 4.55
CA ARG A 148 1.77 -32.23 5.22
C ARG A 148 0.73 -32.41 6.33
#